data_AF-A0AA41TXW4-F1
#
_entry.id   AF-A0AA41TXW4-F1
#
_cell.length_a   1.000
_cell.length_b   1.000
_cell.length_c   1.000
_cell.angle_alpha   90.00
_cell.angle_beta   90.00
_cell.angle_gamma   90.00
#
_symmetry.space_group_name_H-M   'P 1'
#
loop_
_entity.id
_entity.type
_entity.pdbx_description
1 polymer ?
#
loop_
_entity_poly.entity_id
_entity_poly.type
_entity_poly.pdbx_seq_one_letter_code
_entity_poly.pdbx_strand_id
1 'polypeptide(L)'
;MIRPVRTKNVALYAAEGGNYGLCVDRADGRQLGTLLMLAARSPRSLVYLPLRSTPGVPGIGPPDEQPLDLLLVPRAQQFRPAHWKALRARITAGNAPRELRTASVPESDLGKDVACSRPPGERHTLRQHLHAETLFLTGSSGAFRKAARHVFALTADGPPIAAKYRDLYYAWGCNYHHCTNLYDWEELPDDWRQIHLIFHPTWAR
;
A
#
# COMPACT_ATOMS: atom_id res chain seq x y z
N MET A 1 -7.69 -15.32 10.66
CA MET A 1 -8.74 -14.44 10.17
C MET A 1 -8.17 -13.12 10.52
N ILE A 2 -7.24 -12.77 9.65
CA ILE A 2 -7.16 -11.39 9.26
C ILE A 2 -8.50 -11.21 8.54
N ARG A 3 -9.45 -10.57 9.24
CA ARG A 3 -10.65 -10.05 8.60
C ARG A 3 -10.13 -9.14 7.48
N PRO A 4 -10.66 -9.19 6.24
CA PRO A 4 -10.28 -8.19 5.25
C PRO A 4 -10.49 -6.84 5.89
N VAL A 5 -9.39 -6.14 6.04
CA VAL A 5 -9.36 -4.86 6.71
C VAL A 5 -10.12 -3.92 5.78
N ARG A 6 -11.27 -3.42 6.25
CA ARG A 6 -12.05 -2.45 5.50
C ARG A 6 -11.40 -1.10 5.68
N THR A 7 -10.48 -0.77 4.78
CA THR A 7 -10.07 0.61 4.54
C THR A 7 -11.15 1.30 3.73
N LYS A 8 -11.54 2.52 4.11
CA LYS A 8 -12.47 3.36 3.34
C LYS A 8 -11.73 4.45 2.58
N ASN A 9 -10.59 4.88 3.12
CA ASN A 9 -9.75 5.98 2.68
C ASN A 9 -8.36 5.47 2.31
N VAL A 10 -8.32 4.36 1.57
CA VAL A 10 -7.13 3.89 0.85
C VAL A 10 -7.57 3.61 -0.57
N ALA A 11 -6.89 4.18 -1.55
CA ALA A 11 -7.19 3.94 -2.94
C ALA A 11 -5.92 3.81 -3.75
N LEU A 12 -5.90 2.84 -4.68
CA LEU A 12 -4.76 2.53 -5.53
C LEU A 12 -5.20 2.57 -6.99
N TYR A 13 -4.45 3.28 -7.81
CA TYR A 13 -4.74 3.47 -9.23
C TYR A 13 -3.49 3.25 -10.07
N ALA A 14 -3.69 2.76 -11.31
CA ALA A 14 -2.68 2.93 -12.35
C ALA A 14 -2.80 4.37 -12.88
N ALA A 15 -1.79 5.19 -12.64
CA ALA A 15 -1.74 6.58 -13.07
C ALA A 15 -1.26 6.71 -14.53
N GLU A 16 -1.63 7.83 -15.16
CA GLU A 16 -1.11 8.21 -16.47
C GLU A 16 0.43 8.33 -16.43
N GLY A 17 1.12 7.92 -17.50
CA GLY A 17 2.59 7.82 -17.53
C GLY A 17 3.17 6.55 -16.89
N GLY A 18 2.32 5.60 -16.49
CA GLY A 18 2.73 4.25 -16.12
C GLY A 18 3.01 4.02 -14.64
N ASN A 19 3.02 5.05 -13.80
CA ASN A 19 3.22 4.90 -12.35
C ASN A 19 1.95 4.42 -11.62
N TYR A 20 2.06 4.12 -10.33
CA TYR A 20 0.92 3.83 -9.46
C TYR A 20 0.71 4.98 -8.47
N GLY A 21 -0.53 5.44 -8.33
CA GLY A 21 -0.93 6.39 -7.30
C GLY A 21 -1.59 5.66 -6.14
N LEU A 22 -1.08 5.84 -4.92
CA LEU A 22 -1.63 5.25 -3.70
C LEU A 22 -1.99 6.35 -2.70
N CYS A 23 -3.28 6.65 -2.64
CA CYS A 23 -3.85 7.68 -1.78
C CYS A 23 -4.26 7.08 -0.44
N VAL A 24 -3.91 7.76 0.65
CA VAL A 24 -4.31 7.36 2.00
C VAL A 24 -4.68 8.58 2.84
N ASP A 25 -5.65 8.42 3.74
CA ASP A 25 -5.83 9.37 4.84
C ASP A 25 -4.98 8.98 6.05
N ARG A 26 -5.09 9.77 7.13
CA ARG A 26 -4.34 9.52 8.35
C ARG A 26 -4.68 8.19 9.01
N ALA A 27 -5.96 7.86 9.13
CA ALA A 27 -6.41 6.69 9.89
C ALA A 27 -6.12 5.40 9.13
N ASP A 28 -6.58 5.33 7.89
CA ASP A 28 -6.44 4.13 7.07
C ASP A 28 -5.02 3.99 6.49
N GLY A 29 -4.28 5.09 6.35
CA GLY A 29 -2.85 5.04 6.07
C GLY A 29 -2.05 4.38 7.21
N ARG A 30 -2.32 4.72 8.48
CA ARG A 30 -1.71 4.01 9.62
C ARG A 30 -2.08 2.53 9.62
N GLN A 31 -3.31 2.22 9.23
CA GLN A 31 -3.76 0.84 9.09
C GLN A 31 -3.02 0.10 7.97
N LEU A 32 -2.82 0.73 6.82
CA LEU A 32 -2.00 0.21 5.73
C LEU A 32 -0.55 -0.04 6.17
N GLY A 33 0.06 0.90 6.90
CA GLY A 33 1.40 0.72 7.48
C GLY A 33 1.47 -0.50 8.41
N THR A 34 0.43 -0.71 9.22
CA THR A 34 0.30 -1.89 10.09
C THR A 34 0.18 -3.19 9.28
N LEU A 35 -0.55 -3.18 8.16
CA LEU A 35 -0.68 -4.33 7.26
C LEU A 35 0.63 -4.66 6.53
N LEU A 36 1.42 -3.67 6.17
CA LEU A 36 2.78 -3.85 5.66
C LEU A 36 3.68 -4.49 6.74
N MET A 37 3.60 -4.03 7.99
CA MET A 37 4.31 -4.65 9.11
C MET A 37 3.86 -6.10 9.37
N LEU A 38 2.57 -6.40 9.21
CA LEU A 38 2.06 -7.77 9.27
C LEU A 38 2.69 -8.66 8.19
N ALA A 39 2.73 -8.19 6.94
CA ALA A 39 3.40 -8.89 5.85
C ALA A 39 4.92 -9.07 6.12
N ALA A 40 5.56 -8.10 6.78
CA ALA A 40 6.95 -8.20 7.16
C ALA A 40 7.21 -9.31 8.21
N ARG A 41 6.30 -9.48 9.17
CA ARG A 41 6.48 -10.41 10.31
C ARG A 41 5.94 -11.80 10.06
N SER A 42 4.95 -11.93 9.19
CA SER A 42 4.31 -13.21 8.90
C SER A 42 4.64 -13.67 7.48
N PRO A 43 5.78 -14.38 7.27
CA PRO A 43 6.21 -14.83 5.96
C PRO A 43 5.24 -15.83 5.29
N ARG A 44 4.23 -16.30 6.04
CA ARG A 44 3.20 -17.23 5.55
C ARG A 44 1.85 -16.56 5.29
N SER A 45 1.68 -15.27 5.58
CA SER A 45 0.42 -14.56 5.41
C SER A 45 0.38 -13.74 4.13
N LEU A 46 -0.65 -13.96 3.31
CA LEU A 46 -1.03 -13.03 2.24
C LEU A 46 -1.97 -11.98 2.81
N VAL A 47 -1.75 -10.71 2.50
CA VAL A 47 -2.64 -9.62 2.91
C VAL A 47 -3.29 -9.03 1.67
N TYR A 48 -4.62 -9.20 1.58
CA TYR A 48 -5.43 -8.70 0.48
C TYR A 48 -6.23 -7.48 0.90
N LEU A 49 -6.14 -6.41 0.11
CA LEU A 49 -6.93 -5.20 0.27
C LEU A 49 -7.80 -5.00 -0.98
N PRO A 50 -9.14 -5.11 -0.87
CA PRO A 50 -10.08 -5.01 -2.00
C PRO A 50 -10.37 -3.54 -2.35
N LEU A 51 -9.34 -2.78 -2.71
CA LEU A 51 -9.41 -1.32 -2.87
C LEU A 51 -10.31 -0.88 -4.04
N ARG A 52 -10.63 -1.76 -5.00
CA ARG A 52 -11.60 -1.41 -6.06
C ARG A 52 -13.02 -1.19 -5.55
N SER A 53 -13.31 -1.67 -4.35
CA SER A 53 -14.62 -1.49 -3.70
C SER A 53 -14.68 -0.26 -2.79
N THR A 54 -13.58 0.48 -2.65
CA THR A 54 -13.56 1.71 -1.83
C THR A 54 -14.03 2.91 -2.66
N PRO A 55 -14.60 3.95 -2.01
CA PRO A 55 -14.93 5.19 -2.69
C PRO A 55 -13.71 5.79 -3.40
N GLY A 56 -13.93 6.28 -4.62
CA GLY A 56 -12.92 7.02 -5.36
C GLY A 56 -12.49 8.28 -4.63
N VAL A 57 -11.25 8.71 -4.83
CA VAL A 57 -10.73 9.92 -4.20
C VAL A 57 -11.25 11.15 -4.96
N PRO A 58 -11.93 12.10 -4.30
CA PRO A 58 -12.46 13.28 -4.97
C PRO A 58 -11.36 14.14 -5.61
N GLY A 59 -11.55 14.52 -6.88
CA GLY A 59 -10.60 15.38 -7.60
C GLY A 59 -9.26 14.72 -7.95
N ILE A 60 -9.11 13.41 -7.69
CA ILE A 60 -8.02 12.58 -8.19
C ILE A 60 -8.55 11.70 -9.30
N GLY A 61 -7.83 11.74 -10.41
CA GLY A 61 -7.99 10.87 -11.56
C GLY A 61 -8.80 11.50 -12.68
N PRO A 62 -8.34 11.43 -13.94
CA PRO A 62 -9.26 11.47 -15.06
C PRO A 62 -10.24 10.26 -14.95
N PRO A 63 -11.44 10.35 -15.54
CA PRO A 63 -12.50 9.34 -15.39
C PRO A 63 -12.11 7.91 -15.84
N ASP A 64 -10.94 7.74 -16.44
CA ASP A 64 -10.32 6.52 -16.96
C ASP A 64 -9.26 5.89 -16.05
N GLU A 65 -8.93 6.48 -14.89
CA GLU A 65 -8.03 5.83 -13.93
C GLU A 65 -8.61 4.52 -13.39
N GLN A 66 -7.91 3.42 -13.67
CA GLN A 66 -8.36 2.09 -13.30
C GLN A 66 -8.02 1.82 -11.82
N PRO A 67 -9.01 1.73 -10.92
CA PRO A 67 -8.75 1.34 -9.55
C PRO A 67 -8.23 -0.10 -9.50
N LEU A 68 -7.30 -0.37 -8.59
CA LEU A 68 -6.62 -1.66 -8.44
C LEU A 68 -6.81 -2.20 -7.03
N ASP A 69 -6.94 -3.51 -6.88
CA ASP A 69 -6.76 -4.13 -5.56
C ASP A 69 -5.27 -4.25 -5.23
N LEU A 70 -4.94 -4.44 -3.96
CA LEU A 70 -3.56 -4.62 -3.49
C LEU A 70 -3.39 -5.98 -2.82
N LEU A 71 -2.35 -6.72 -3.20
CA LEU A 71 -1.94 -7.96 -2.54
C LEU A 71 -0.48 -7.87 -2.06
N LEU A 72 -0.29 -7.97 -0.75
CA LEU A 72 1.04 -8.04 -0.13
C LEU A 72 1.45 -9.51 -0.02
N VAL A 73 2.58 -9.85 -0.66
CA VAL A 73 3.08 -11.23 -0.78
C VAL A 73 4.47 -11.33 -0.16
N PRO A 74 4.62 -11.92 1.02
CA PRO A 74 5.93 -12.27 1.53
C PRO A 74 6.66 -13.19 0.53
N ARG A 75 7.93 -12.88 0.22
CA ARG A 75 8.73 -13.63 -0.77
C ARG A 75 8.76 -15.14 -0.50
N ALA A 76 8.73 -15.52 0.77
CA ALA A 76 8.69 -16.92 1.21
C ALA A 76 7.47 -17.72 0.71
N GLN A 77 6.36 -17.06 0.35
CA GLN A 77 5.17 -17.75 -0.15
C GLN A 77 5.26 -18.21 -1.61
N GLN A 78 6.17 -17.65 -2.41
CA GLN A 78 6.30 -17.95 -3.85
C GLN A 78 4.94 -17.99 -4.59
N PHE A 79 4.00 -17.11 -4.20
CA PHE A 79 2.62 -17.13 -4.69
C PHE A 79 2.60 -16.84 -6.20
N ARG A 80 1.87 -17.66 -6.95
CA ARG A 80 1.74 -17.52 -8.41
C ARG A 80 0.55 -16.63 -8.75
N PRO A 81 0.74 -15.49 -9.45
CA PRO A 81 -0.35 -14.59 -9.84
C PRO A 81 -1.48 -15.27 -10.61
N ALA A 82 -1.20 -16.29 -11.44
CA ALA A 82 -2.21 -17.06 -12.16
C ALA A 82 -3.27 -17.73 -11.26
N HIS A 83 -2.94 -18.07 -10.01
CA HIS A 83 -3.91 -18.64 -9.06
C HIS A 83 -4.81 -17.60 -8.42
N TRP A 84 -4.54 -16.31 -8.65
CA TRP A 84 -5.22 -15.22 -7.97
C TRP A 84 -6.70 -15.14 -8.26
N LYS A 85 -7.12 -15.24 -9.54
CA LYS A 85 -8.55 -15.15 -9.89
C LYS A 85 -9.39 -16.18 -9.13
N ALA A 86 -8.89 -17.42 -9.04
CA ALA A 86 -9.54 -18.49 -8.30
C ALA A 86 -9.56 -18.24 -6.79
N LEU A 87 -8.45 -17.78 -6.20
CA LEU A 87 -8.37 -17.46 -4.77
C LEU A 87 -9.30 -16.28 -4.41
N ARG A 88 -9.28 -15.20 -5.21
CA ARG A 88 -10.13 -14.03 -5.05
C ARG A 88 -11.61 -14.42 -5.13
N ALA A 89 -12.00 -15.24 -6.10
CA ALA A 89 -13.38 -15.73 -6.20
C ALA A 89 -13.82 -16.49 -4.94
N ARG A 90 -12.95 -17.35 -4.38
CA ARG A 90 -13.23 -18.07 -3.13
C ARG A 90 -13.35 -17.13 -1.91
N ILE A 91 -12.52 -16.10 -1.84
CA ILE A 91 -12.58 -15.07 -0.79
C ILE A 91 -13.90 -14.29 -0.89
N THR A 92 -14.27 -13.84 -2.08
CA THR A 92 -15.50 -13.07 -2.32
C THR A 92 -16.75 -13.91 -2.08
N ALA A 93 -16.73 -15.20 -2.43
CA ALA A 93 -17.82 -16.13 -2.18
C ALA A 93 -17.96 -16.57 -0.70
N GLY A 94 -17.14 -16.05 0.21
CA GLY A 94 -17.18 -16.40 1.64
C GLY A 94 -16.63 -17.79 1.98
N ASN A 95 -15.97 -18.47 1.02
CA ASN A 95 -15.51 -19.87 1.11
C ASN A 95 -14.01 -20.01 1.48
N ALA A 96 -13.40 -18.97 2.06
CA ALA A 96 -12.01 -19.01 2.51
C ALA A 96 -11.88 -19.65 3.92
N PRO A 97 -10.78 -20.36 4.25
CA PRO A 97 -10.62 -21.07 5.53
C PRO A 97 -10.72 -20.13 6.76
N ARG A 98 -11.53 -20.55 7.74
CA ARG A 98 -12.08 -19.78 8.88
C ARG A 98 -11.14 -19.52 10.07
N GLU A 99 -9.83 -19.74 9.99
CA GLU A 99 -9.00 -19.77 11.21
C GLU A 99 -8.54 -18.38 11.68
N LEU A 100 -9.16 -17.80 12.72
CA LEU A 100 -8.90 -16.48 13.32
C LEU A 100 -7.50 -16.33 13.98
N ARG A 101 -6.43 -16.14 13.20
CA ARG A 101 -5.13 -15.68 13.73
C ARG A 101 -5.04 -14.14 13.78
N THR A 102 -4.93 -13.60 14.99
CA THR A 102 -4.52 -12.21 15.27
C THR A 102 -2.99 -12.14 15.31
N ALA A 103 -2.43 -11.05 14.84
CA ALA A 103 -1.00 -10.77 14.93
C ALA A 103 -0.84 -9.33 15.41
N SER A 104 -0.18 -9.15 16.54
CA SER A 104 0.10 -7.84 17.12
C SER A 104 1.38 -7.26 16.50
N VAL A 105 1.38 -5.95 16.22
CA VAL A 105 2.59 -5.21 15.85
C VAL A 105 3.14 -4.57 17.14
N PRO A 106 4.34 -4.95 17.61
CA PRO A 106 4.94 -4.33 18.80
C PRO A 106 5.24 -2.84 18.58
N GLU A 107 5.06 -2.02 19.61
CA GLU A 107 5.32 -0.58 19.55
C GLU A 107 6.75 -0.23 19.11
N SER A 108 7.72 -1.11 19.39
CA SER A 108 9.11 -0.96 18.92
C SER A 108 9.22 -0.82 17.40
N ASP A 109 8.32 -1.46 16.65
CA ASP A 109 8.28 -1.39 15.19
C ASP A 109 7.64 -0.09 14.65
N LEU A 110 6.96 0.67 15.52
CA LEU A 110 6.35 1.97 15.22
C LEU A 110 7.28 3.14 15.60
N GLY A 111 8.40 2.86 16.26
CA GLY A 111 9.41 3.83 16.61
C GLY A 111 10.18 4.34 15.38
N LYS A 112 10.65 5.59 15.44
CA LYS A 112 11.41 6.24 14.36
C LYS A 112 12.75 5.54 14.04
N ASP A 113 13.26 4.72 14.96
CA ASP A 113 14.64 4.17 14.89
C ASP A 113 14.73 2.66 15.15
N VAL A 114 13.96 1.82 14.46
CA VAL A 114 14.46 0.45 14.23
C VAL A 114 15.49 0.56 13.12
N ALA A 115 16.78 0.52 13.42
CA ALA A 115 17.76 0.32 12.37
C ALA A 115 17.44 -1.02 11.68
N CYS A 116 16.91 -0.99 10.44
CA CYS A 116 17.01 -2.16 9.58
C CYS A 116 18.51 -2.28 9.31
N SER A 117 19.21 -3.12 10.07
CA SER A 117 20.60 -3.49 9.73
C SER A 117 20.58 -4.03 8.32
N ARG A 118 20.97 -3.19 7.37
CA ARG A 118 21.06 -3.47 5.95
C ARG A 118 22.22 -4.43 5.76
N PRO A 119 21.99 -5.69 5.34
CA PRO A 119 23.07 -6.48 4.79
C PRO A 119 23.60 -5.72 3.54
N PRO A 120 24.92 -5.51 3.39
CA PRO A 120 25.45 -4.86 2.21
C PRO A 120 24.97 -5.57 0.94
N GLY A 121 24.27 -4.84 0.06
CA GLY A 121 23.78 -5.34 -1.23
C GLY A 121 22.31 -5.78 -1.30
N GLU A 122 21.55 -5.82 -0.19
CA GLU A 122 20.12 -6.15 -0.27
C GLU A 122 19.29 -4.92 -0.67
N ARG A 123 18.76 -4.92 -1.91
CA ARG A 123 17.72 -3.96 -2.32
C ARG A 123 16.41 -4.33 -1.62
N HIS A 124 15.96 -3.50 -0.68
CA HIS A 124 14.69 -3.66 0.02
C HIS A 124 13.50 -3.14 -0.83
N THR A 125 13.40 -3.59 -2.08
CA THR A 125 12.34 -3.20 -3.01
C THR A 125 11.25 -4.29 -3.07
N LEU A 126 9.97 -3.90 -3.20
CA LEU A 126 8.88 -4.86 -3.39
C LEU A 126 8.67 -5.04 -4.89
N ARG A 127 8.87 -6.25 -5.39
CA ARG A 127 8.61 -6.59 -6.78
C ARG A 127 7.14 -6.39 -7.10
N GLN A 128 6.91 -5.65 -8.16
CA GLN A 128 5.60 -5.29 -8.66
C GLN A 128 5.17 -6.28 -9.74
N HIS A 129 3.92 -6.70 -9.69
CA HIS A 129 3.31 -7.46 -10.77
C HIS A 129 1.83 -7.13 -10.82
N LEU A 130 1.32 -6.69 -11.96
CA LEU A 130 -0.10 -6.41 -12.15
C LEU A 130 -0.76 -7.62 -12.80
N HIS A 131 -1.77 -8.20 -12.15
CA HIS A 131 -2.55 -9.31 -12.71
C HIS A 131 -4.01 -9.24 -12.27
N ALA A 132 -4.94 -9.31 -13.23
CA ALA A 132 -6.38 -9.26 -12.98
C ALA A 132 -6.78 -8.07 -12.08
N GLU A 133 -6.37 -6.85 -12.48
CA GLU A 133 -6.63 -5.59 -11.77
C GLU A 133 -6.21 -5.61 -10.29
N THR A 134 -5.15 -6.36 -9.98
CA THR A 134 -4.56 -6.44 -8.64
C THR A 134 -3.07 -6.24 -8.75
N LEU A 135 -2.54 -5.27 -8.00
CA LEU A 135 -1.11 -5.05 -7.87
C LEU A 135 -0.57 -5.96 -6.77
N PHE A 136 0.40 -6.79 -7.14
CA PHE A 136 1.13 -7.66 -6.23
C PHE A 136 2.40 -6.96 -5.82
N LEU A 137 2.60 -6.80 -4.52
CA LEU A 137 3.88 -6.35 -3.95
C LEU A 137 4.54 -7.53 -3.26
N THR A 138 5.60 -8.06 -3.88
CA THR A 138 6.32 -9.23 -3.39
C THR A 138 7.69 -8.84 -2.85
N GLY A 139 8.00 -9.14 -1.59
CA GLY A 139 9.33 -8.80 -1.06
C GLY A 139 9.71 -9.46 0.25
N SER A 140 10.92 -9.14 0.71
CA SER A 140 11.45 -9.61 2.00
C SER A 140 10.82 -8.84 3.17
N SER A 141 11.01 -9.34 4.39
CA SER A 141 10.60 -8.62 5.60
C SER A 141 11.18 -7.21 5.68
N GLY A 142 12.42 -7.01 5.23
CA GLY A 142 13.06 -5.69 5.18
C GLY A 142 12.34 -4.73 4.22
N ALA A 143 11.97 -5.20 3.03
CA ALA A 143 11.23 -4.41 2.05
C ALA A 143 9.86 -3.96 2.56
N PHE A 144 9.11 -4.84 3.23
CA PHE A 144 7.83 -4.47 3.83
C PHE A 144 7.98 -3.49 5.01
N ARG A 145 9.01 -3.64 5.84
CA ARG A 145 9.30 -2.65 6.91
C ARG A 145 9.65 -1.28 6.34
N LYS A 146 10.47 -1.22 5.28
CA LYS A 146 10.81 0.03 4.59
C LYS A 146 9.54 0.71 4.05
N ALA A 147 8.71 -0.05 3.32
CA ALA A 147 7.42 0.43 2.82
C ALA A 147 6.52 0.96 3.94
N ALA A 148 6.40 0.23 5.06
CA ALA A 148 5.60 0.65 6.21
C ALA A 148 6.08 1.99 6.78
N ARG A 149 7.41 2.23 6.86
CA ARG A 149 7.96 3.51 7.34
C ARG A 149 7.57 4.68 6.46
N HIS A 150 7.62 4.54 5.14
CA HIS A 150 7.18 5.60 4.24
C HIS A 150 5.70 5.95 4.47
N VAL A 151 4.84 4.93 4.64
CA VAL A 151 3.42 5.15 4.95
C VAL A 151 3.23 5.80 6.33
N PHE A 152 3.97 5.35 7.36
CA PHE A 152 3.88 5.95 8.70
C PHE A 152 4.39 7.39 8.74
N ALA A 153 5.49 7.70 8.06
CA ALA A 153 6.02 9.05 7.95
C ALA A 153 4.98 9.99 7.29
N LEU A 154 4.50 9.60 6.10
CA LEU A 154 3.46 10.34 5.36
C LEU A 154 2.21 10.60 6.22
N THR A 155 1.77 9.61 6.99
CA THR A 155 0.57 9.71 7.83
C THR A 155 0.82 10.40 9.16
N ALA A 156 2.06 10.50 9.64
CA ALA A 156 2.43 11.25 10.84
C ALA A 156 2.47 12.75 10.54
N ASP A 157 3.15 13.13 9.46
CA ASP A 157 3.44 14.51 9.11
C ASP A 157 2.17 15.29 8.69
N GLY A 158 1.12 14.58 8.26
CA GLY A 158 -0.23 15.15 8.17
C GLY A 158 -0.43 16.10 7.00
N PRO A 159 -1.63 16.69 6.86
CA PRO A 159 -1.94 17.45 5.67
C PRO A 159 -0.96 18.63 5.56
N PRO A 160 -0.41 18.90 4.36
CA PRO A 160 0.34 20.13 4.14
C PRO A 160 -0.58 21.31 4.45
N ILE A 161 -0.02 22.48 4.74
CA ILE A 161 -0.81 23.72 4.91
C ILE A 161 -1.81 23.91 3.75
N ALA A 162 -1.44 23.51 2.52
CA ALA A 162 -2.31 23.51 1.34
C ALA A 162 -3.60 22.70 1.52
N ALA A 163 -3.58 21.58 2.24
CA ALA A 163 -4.77 20.77 2.52
C ALA A 163 -5.71 21.37 3.59
N LYS A 164 -5.30 22.45 4.28
CA LYS A 164 -6.22 23.26 5.11
C LYS A 164 -7.14 24.14 4.26
N TYR A 165 -6.75 24.44 3.03
CA TYR A 165 -7.50 25.27 2.10
C TYR A 165 -7.98 24.39 0.96
N ARG A 166 -9.27 24.05 0.96
CA ARG A 166 -9.88 23.14 -0.01
C ARG A 166 -9.63 23.56 -1.46
N ASP A 167 -9.49 24.87 -1.69
CA ASP A 167 -9.30 25.47 -3.01
C ASP A 167 -7.82 25.48 -3.45
N LEU A 168 -6.88 25.14 -2.55
CA LEU A 168 -5.45 25.05 -2.81
C LEU A 168 -4.94 23.59 -2.83
N TYR A 169 -5.77 22.63 -2.43
CA TYR A 169 -5.40 21.23 -2.48
C TYR A 169 -5.52 20.69 -3.90
N TYR A 170 -4.37 20.44 -4.53
CA TYR A 170 -4.28 19.85 -5.86
C TYR A 170 -3.45 18.57 -5.81
N ALA A 171 -4.12 17.44 -5.94
CA ALA A 171 -3.51 16.13 -5.77
C ALA A 171 -2.49 15.73 -6.85
N TRP A 172 -2.41 16.49 -7.95
CA TRP A 172 -1.55 16.19 -9.10
C TRP A 172 -0.30 17.07 -9.20
N GLY A 173 -0.16 18.06 -8.31
CA GLY A 173 1.06 18.85 -8.19
C GLY A 173 1.71 18.62 -6.84
N CYS A 174 2.94 18.10 -6.83
CA CYS A 174 3.71 17.83 -5.60
C CYS A 174 3.84 19.05 -4.66
N ASN A 175 3.64 20.27 -5.18
CA ASN A 175 3.65 21.51 -4.41
C ASN A 175 2.38 21.71 -3.55
N TYR A 176 1.31 20.96 -3.79
CA TYR A 176 -0.02 21.19 -3.20
C TYR A 176 -0.56 20.01 -2.38
N HIS A 177 0.18 18.90 -2.33
CA HIS A 177 -0.13 17.75 -1.50
C HIS A 177 1.14 17.21 -0.84
N HIS A 178 0.98 16.47 0.25
CA HIS A 178 2.11 15.81 0.91
C HIS A 178 2.21 14.41 0.32
N CYS A 179 3.33 14.14 -0.36
CA CYS A 179 3.61 12.86 -0.98
C CYS A 179 5.02 12.40 -0.68
N THR A 180 5.23 11.10 -0.85
CA THR A 180 6.55 10.50 -0.98
C THR A 180 6.46 9.40 -2.02
N ASN A 181 7.60 9.01 -2.58
CA ASN A 181 7.66 7.75 -3.31
C ASN A 181 7.92 6.60 -2.34
N LEU A 182 7.45 5.40 -2.70
CA LEU A 182 7.74 4.18 -1.94
C LEU A 182 9.20 3.73 -2.11
N TYR A 183 9.83 4.11 -3.23
CA TYR A 183 11.21 3.81 -3.56
C TYR A 183 11.95 5.08 -3.97
N ASP A 184 13.26 5.08 -3.78
CA ASP A 184 14.11 6.04 -4.48
C ASP A 184 14.23 5.61 -5.96
N TRP A 185 14.33 6.57 -6.88
CA TRP A 185 14.45 6.28 -8.31
C TRP A 185 15.71 5.46 -8.62
N GLU A 186 16.80 5.72 -7.92
CA GLU A 186 18.07 4.98 -8.07
C GLU A 186 17.96 3.51 -7.64
N GLU A 187 16.94 3.15 -6.86
CA GLU A 187 16.71 1.79 -6.39
C GLU A 187 15.83 0.96 -7.35
N LEU A 188 15.13 1.61 -8.29
CA LEU A 188 14.18 0.96 -9.21
C LEU A 188 14.88 0.36 -10.44
N PRO A 189 14.58 -0.91 -10.78
CA PRO A 189 14.86 -1.43 -12.11
C PRO A 189 14.06 -0.69 -13.19
N ASP A 190 14.59 -0.62 -14.41
CA ASP A 190 13.98 0.12 -15.54
C ASP A 190 12.57 -0.37 -15.93
N ASP A 191 12.23 -1.62 -15.62
CA ASP A 191 10.92 -2.21 -15.89
C ASP A 191 9.90 -2.00 -14.76
N TRP A 192 10.30 -1.38 -13.65
CA TRP A 192 9.44 -1.16 -12.48
C TRP A 192 8.86 0.26 -12.49
N ARG A 193 7.65 0.36 -11.95
CA ARG A 193 6.89 1.61 -11.91
C ARG A 193 7.05 2.25 -10.54
N GLN A 194 7.02 3.57 -10.46
CA GLN A 194 7.05 4.23 -9.16
C GLN A 194 5.69 4.05 -8.46
N ILE A 195 5.70 3.92 -7.13
CA ILE A 195 4.48 4.00 -6.32
C ILE A 195 4.51 5.34 -5.59
N HIS A 196 3.72 6.28 -6.09
CA HIS A 196 3.57 7.60 -5.52
C HIS A 196 2.55 7.54 -4.38
N LEU A 197 3.03 7.64 -3.14
CA LEU A 197 2.20 7.67 -1.95
C LEU A 197 1.72 9.11 -1.71
N ILE A 198 0.41 9.30 -1.63
CA ILE A 198 -0.22 10.62 -1.52
C ILE A 198 -1.05 10.66 -0.23
N PHE A 199 -0.79 11.64 0.63
CA PHE A 199 -1.69 11.95 1.72
C PHE A 199 -2.90 12.71 1.18
N HIS A 200 -4.10 12.21 1.47
CA HIS A 200 -5.36 12.88 1.15
C HIS A 200 -6.21 13.07 2.42
N PRO A 201 -6.84 14.24 2.65
CA PRO A 201 -7.81 14.39 3.73
C PRO A 201 -8.92 13.34 3.63
N THR A 202 -9.43 12.84 4.76
CA THR A 202 -10.51 11.83 4.80
C THR A 202 -11.65 12.18 3.83
N TRP A 203 -11.96 11.27 2.91
CA TRP A 203 -12.92 11.49 1.82
C TRP A 203 -14.17 10.59 1.89
N ALA A 204 -14.09 9.50 2.64
CA ALA A 204 -15.19 8.57 2.89
C ALA A 204 -15.50 8.52 4.39
N ARG A 205 -16.80 8.65 4.72
CA ARG A 205 -17.32 8.56 6.10
C ARG A 205 -17.67 7.12 6.48
#